data_AF-A0AAV6TSK7-F1
#
_entry.id   AF-A0AAV6TSK7-F1
#
_cell.length_a   1.000
_cell.length_b   1.000
_cell.length_c   1.000
_cell.angle_alpha   90.00
_cell.angle_beta   90.00
_cell.angle_gamma   90.00
#
_symmetry.space_group_name_H-M   'P 1'
#
loop_
_entity.id
_entity.type
_entity.pdbx_description
1 polymer ?
#
loop_
_entity_poly.entity_id
_entity_poly.type
_entity_poly.pdbx_seq_one_letter_code
_entity_poly.pdbx_strand_id
1 'polypeptide(L)'
;MMVCTKRLWGVLLLGIIGIGPCDALNAFDIIYNVGDAVWKAFNHIVPDILNPLNLVYSNSCIEDLGCFYTGPPFFHPFERPLSFTPSNRIDEIHFMLFTQASPDEPYMLEPNLESLENSTFDATDKTTVLIHGFLVDFDFEDIRYKMKDAVIKDPADYNVIVVDWTRLNSPPYSKAVANTRVVGAKLAKLINFIVNNTGTTAASFHIVGHSLGAHIAGYAGERIDGLSRITGLDPAGPYFRDPLVRLNATDALFVDVIHTDGGGFLLTGLSINEPIGHLNFYPNGGRMQPGCVNTLSGQGFLGAIFNFFLQFLLVTSKYVFSACDHGRANDYYLESINNYECKFLAVQCSNYNDFEAGLCSPCNHTVSVMGFRNKPLPGIERSARFFLKTNEQSPFCREKSICI
;
A
#
# COMPACT_ATOMS: atom_id res chain seq x y z
N MET A 1 -2.75 -45.62 -13.91
CA MET A 1 -3.54 -45.07 -12.78
C MET A 1 -3.54 -43.53 -12.68
N MET A 2 -2.55 -42.79 -13.20
CA MET A 2 -2.52 -41.30 -13.15
C MET A 2 -3.30 -40.56 -14.25
N VAL A 3 -3.87 -41.27 -15.24
CA VAL A 3 -4.65 -40.65 -16.33
C VAL A 3 -6.14 -40.49 -15.94
N CYS A 4 -6.65 -41.28 -15.00
CA CYS A 4 -8.05 -41.19 -14.54
C CYS A 4 -8.29 -40.13 -13.44
N THR A 5 -7.27 -39.73 -12.67
CA THR A 5 -7.40 -38.68 -11.64
C THR A 5 -7.39 -37.26 -12.20
N LYS A 6 -6.85 -37.04 -13.40
CA LYS A 6 -6.90 -35.74 -14.10
C LYS A 6 -8.26 -35.42 -14.74
N ARG A 7 -9.09 -36.44 -15.01
CA ARG A 7 -10.43 -36.24 -15.58
C ARG A 7 -11.49 -35.83 -14.54
N LEU A 8 -11.28 -36.10 -13.24
CA LEU A 8 -12.26 -35.74 -12.21
C LEU A 8 -12.31 -34.24 -11.90
N TRP A 9 -11.18 -33.53 -12.00
CA TRP A 9 -11.12 -32.07 -11.75
C TRP A 9 -11.75 -31.24 -12.87
N GLY A 10 -11.76 -31.75 -14.11
CA GLY A 10 -12.44 -31.08 -15.23
C GLY A 10 -13.97 -31.23 -15.19
N VAL A 11 -14.49 -32.31 -14.63
CA VAL A 11 -15.95 -32.57 -14.56
C VAL A 11 -16.60 -31.79 -13.40
N LEU A 12 -15.88 -31.53 -12.30
CA LEU A 12 -16.41 -30.74 -11.18
C LEU A 12 -16.60 -29.24 -11.52
N LEU A 13 -15.90 -28.72 -12.53
CA LEU A 13 -16.06 -27.33 -12.99
C LEU A 13 -17.21 -27.14 -14.00
N LEU A 14 -17.63 -28.22 -14.69
CA LEU A 14 -18.62 -28.14 -15.78
C LEU A 14 -20.06 -28.40 -15.33
N GLY A 15 -20.29 -28.79 -14.08
CA GLY A 15 -21.65 -28.99 -13.54
C GLY A 15 -22.41 -27.71 -13.19
N ILE A 16 -21.76 -26.53 -13.22
CA ILE A 16 -22.35 -25.26 -12.75
C ILE A 16 -22.78 -24.34 -13.91
N ILE A 17 -22.40 -24.65 -15.15
CA ILE A 17 -22.62 -23.75 -16.29
C ILE A 17 -23.24 -24.59 -17.42
N GLY A 18 -24.57 -24.51 -17.55
CA GLY A 18 -25.35 -25.27 -18.54
C GLY A 18 -25.02 -24.90 -19.98
N ILE A 19 -23.88 -25.37 -20.50
CA ILE A 19 -23.40 -25.19 -21.87
C ILE A 19 -23.51 -26.53 -22.60
N GLY A 20 -24.09 -26.51 -23.80
CA GLY A 20 -24.32 -27.69 -24.62
C GLY A 20 -23.02 -28.39 -25.07
N PRO A 21 -23.07 -29.71 -25.34
CA PRO A 21 -21.90 -30.58 -25.50
C PRO A 21 -21.03 -30.32 -26.74
N CYS A 22 -21.45 -29.46 -27.67
CA CYS A 22 -20.69 -29.16 -28.90
C CYS A 22 -19.80 -27.90 -28.82
N ASP A 23 -20.10 -26.95 -27.92
CA ASP A 23 -19.27 -25.74 -27.74
C ASP A 23 -18.17 -25.92 -26.68
N ALA A 24 -18.32 -26.94 -25.82
CA ALA A 24 -17.34 -27.27 -24.79
C ALA A 24 -16.04 -27.86 -25.36
N LEU A 25 -16.08 -28.57 -26.50
CA LEU A 25 -14.91 -29.20 -27.11
C LEU A 25 -13.95 -28.17 -27.73
N ASN A 26 -14.47 -27.17 -28.44
CA ASN A 26 -13.64 -26.09 -28.99
C ASN A 26 -13.04 -25.19 -27.90
N ALA A 27 -13.79 -24.90 -26.83
CA ALA A 27 -13.26 -24.15 -25.69
C ALA A 27 -12.19 -24.95 -24.93
N PHE A 28 -12.37 -26.27 -24.78
CA PHE A 28 -11.40 -27.14 -24.12
C PHE A 28 -10.11 -27.27 -24.93
N ASP A 29 -10.21 -27.42 -26.25
CA ASP A 29 -9.05 -27.48 -27.13
C ASP A 29 -8.32 -26.14 -27.20
N ILE A 30 -9.02 -25.01 -27.17
CA ILE A 30 -8.37 -23.68 -27.11
C ILE A 30 -7.69 -23.47 -25.75
N ILE A 31 -8.34 -23.80 -24.64
CA ILE A 31 -7.75 -23.69 -23.29
C ILE A 31 -6.57 -24.64 -23.12
N TYR A 32 -6.67 -25.86 -23.65
CA TYR A 32 -5.60 -26.84 -23.61
C TYR A 32 -4.43 -26.41 -24.50
N ASN A 33 -4.68 -25.94 -25.72
CA ASN A 33 -3.62 -25.53 -26.64
C ASN A 33 -2.97 -24.20 -26.24
N VAL A 34 -3.72 -23.24 -25.69
CA VAL A 34 -3.16 -22.01 -25.11
C VAL A 34 -2.41 -22.32 -23.81
N GLY A 35 -2.97 -23.18 -22.95
CA GLY A 35 -2.31 -23.65 -21.74
C GLY A 35 -1.04 -24.44 -22.04
N ASP A 36 -1.03 -25.27 -23.08
CA ASP A 36 0.12 -26.05 -23.53
C ASP A 36 1.14 -25.17 -24.27
N ALA A 37 0.72 -24.16 -25.04
CA ALA A 37 1.62 -23.18 -25.65
C ALA A 37 2.25 -22.25 -24.61
N VAL A 38 1.49 -21.83 -23.58
CA VAL A 38 2.01 -21.09 -22.43
C VAL A 38 2.91 -21.97 -21.59
N TRP A 39 2.55 -23.23 -21.34
CA TRP A 39 3.36 -24.20 -20.61
C TRP A 39 4.64 -24.59 -21.36
N LYS A 40 4.60 -24.65 -22.70
CA LYS A 40 5.77 -24.86 -23.56
C LYS A 40 6.62 -23.60 -23.64
N ALA A 41 6.03 -22.42 -23.79
CA ALA A 41 6.78 -21.16 -23.72
C ALA A 41 7.43 -20.99 -22.34
N PHE A 42 6.70 -21.30 -21.26
CA PHE A 42 7.23 -21.41 -19.91
C PHE A 42 8.35 -22.45 -19.90
N ASN A 43 8.15 -23.71 -20.24
CA ASN A 43 9.21 -24.74 -20.26
C ASN A 43 10.28 -24.61 -21.34
N HIS A 44 10.25 -23.61 -22.22
CA HIS A 44 11.32 -23.35 -23.18
C HIS A 44 12.11 -22.09 -22.84
N ILE A 45 11.45 -21.08 -22.25
CA ILE A 45 12.08 -19.87 -21.70
C ILE A 45 12.64 -20.16 -20.30
N VAL A 46 11.96 -20.99 -19.52
CA VAL A 46 12.26 -21.27 -18.12
C VAL A 46 13.47 -22.17 -17.94
N PRO A 47 13.84 -23.16 -18.76
CA PRO A 47 15.10 -23.88 -18.54
C PRO A 47 16.35 -23.03 -18.80
N ASP A 48 16.26 -22.03 -19.69
CA ASP A 48 17.36 -21.08 -19.92
C ASP A 48 17.37 -19.94 -18.88
N ILE A 49 16.25 -19.70 -18.18
CA ILE A 49 16.14 -18.75 -17.04
C ILE A 49 16.29 -19.45 -15.66
N LEU A 50 16.01 -20.75 -15.58
CA LEU A 50 15.97 -21.63 -14.41
C LEU A 50 16.63 -22.97 -14.76
N ASN A 51 17.95 -23.00 -14.88
CA ASN A 51 18.70 -24.23 -14.62
C ASN A 51 20.14 -23.92 -14.17
N PRO A 52 20.64 -24.49 -13.05
CA PRO A 52 19.96 -25.01 -11.86
C PRO A 52 20.36 -24.19 -10.61
N LEU A 53 19.54 -24.19 -9.56
CA LEU A 53 19.97 -24.20 -8.14
C LEU A 53 21.31 -23.49 -7.77
N ASN A 54 21.49 -22.24 -8.20
CA ASN A 54 22.28 -21.22 -7.50
C ASN A 54 21.21 -20.21 -7.04
N LEU A 55 20.63 -20.29 -5.84
CA LEU A 55 21.32 -20.42 -4.56
C LEU A 55 22.55 -19.49 -4.46
N VAL A 56 22.45 -18.28 -5.01
CA VAL A 56 23.12 -17.15 -4.35
C VAL A 56 22.06 -16.11 -4.10
N TYR A 57 21.31 -16.33 -3.03
CA TYR A 57 20.71 -15.19 -2.36
C TYR A 57 21.81 -14.16 -2.16
N SER A 58 21.58 -12.96 -2.67
CA SER A 58 22.56 -11.89 -2.63
C SER A 58 22.31 -11.08 -1.38
N ASN A 59 23.41 -10.62 -0.77
CA ASN A 59 23.40 -9.58 0.22
C ASN A 59 23.99 -8.34 -0.41
N SER A 60 23.21 -7.26 -0.51
CA SER A 60 23.75 -5.93 -0.75
C SER A 60 23.82 -5.21 0.59
N CYS A 61 25.00 -4.81 1.02
CA CYS A 61 25.17 -4.00 2.23
C CYS A 61 25.46 -2.56 1.82
N ILE A 62 24.72 -1.63 2.44
CA ILE A 62 24.90 -0.20 2.24
C ILE A 62 25.39 0.35 3.58
N GLU A 63 26.45 1.15 3.51
CA GLU A 63 27.05 1.78 4.69
C GLU A 63 25.97 2.51 5.50
N ASP A 64 25.99 2.28 6.82
CA ASP A 64 25.03 2.78 7.81
C ASP A 64 23.54 2.41 7.64
N LEU A 65 23.14 1.69 6.58
CA LEU A 65 21.77 1.21 6.38
C LEU A 65 21.63 -0.30 6.58
N GLY A 66 22.75 -1.01 6.66
CA GLY A 66 22.80 -2.45 6.88
C GLY A 66 22.71 -3.27 5.60
N CYS A 67 22.42 -4.57 5.75
CA CYS A 67 22.43 -5.54 4.66
C CYS A 67 21.03 -5.97 4.25
N PHE A 68 20.82 -6.07 2.94
CA PHE A 68 19.56 -6.42 2.31
C PHE A 68 19.69 -7.75 1.58
N TYR A 69 19.13 -8.78 2.21
CA TYR A 69 19.12 -10.15 1.69
C TYR A 69 18.00 -10.37 0.67
N THR A 70 18.29 -11.09 -0.41
CA THR A 70 17.28 -11.41 -1.44
C THR A 70 16.58 -12.75 -1.24
N GLY A 71 16.95 -13.56 -0.24
CA GLY A 71 16.26 -14.81 0.07
C GLY A 71 15.06 -14.66 1.01
N PRO A 72 14.51 -15.76 1.53
CA PRO A 72 13.38 -15.74 2.45
C PRO A 72 13.64 -14.81 3.65
N PRO A 73 12.64 -14.03 4.10
CA PRO A 73 11.24 -14.04 3.62
C PRO A 73 11.00 -13.20 2.34
N PHE A 74 11.99 -12.45 1.86
CA PHE A 74 11.85 -11.53 0.71
C PHE A 74 11.75 -12.24 -0.65
N PHE A 75 12.19 -13.49 -0.74
CA PHE A 75 11.87 -14.39 -1.84
C PHE A 75 10.83 -15.42 -1.44
N HIS A 76 9.84 -15.65 -2.31
CA HIS A 76 8.88 -16.74 -2.19
C HIS A 76 8.51 -17.26 -3.59
N PRO A 77 8.60 -18.57 -3.88
CA PRO A 77 8.42 -19.10 -5.25
C PRO A 77 7.10 -18.73 -5.94
N PHE A 78 6.04 -18.46 -5.17
CA PHE A 78 4.71 -18.17 -5.70
C PHE A 78 4.24 -16.72 -5.48
N GLU A 79 4.69 -16.08 -4.40
CA GLU A 79 4.23 -14.73 -4.04
C GLU A 79 5.20 -13.64 -4.50
N ARG A 80 6.50 -13.98 -4.52
CA ARG A 80 7.62 -13.08 -4.81
C ARG A 80 8.70 -13.84 -5.59
N PRO A 81 8.40 -14.33 -6.81
CA PRO A 81 9.33 -15.18 -7.57
C PRO A 81 10.57 -14.41 -8.05
N LEU A 82 10.51 -13.08 -8.15
CA LEU A 82 11.62 -12.22 -8.56
C LEU A 82 12.04 -11.30 -7.40
N SER A 83 13.09 -11.66 -6.66
CA SER A 83 13.64 -10.83 -5.59
C SER A 83 14.95 -10.20 -6.04
N PHE A 84 14.97 -8.86 -6.11
CA PHE A 84 16.15 -8.08 -6.45
C PHE A 84 16.83 -7.53 -5.19
N THR A 85 18.13 -7.26 -5.28
CA THR A 85 18.79 -6.41 -4.29
C THR A 85 18.22 -4.99 -4.40
N PRO A 86 18.08 -4.23 -3.30
CA PRO A 86 17.74 -2.81 -3.37
C PRO A 86 18.81 -1.99 -4.12
N SER A 87 18.44 -0.81 -4.59
CA SER A 87 19.37 0.16 -5.18
C SER A 87 20.37 0.68 -4.14
N ASN A 88 21.62 0.88 -4.54
CA ASN A 88 22.63 1.57 -3.71
C ASN A 88 22.65 3.10 -3.95
N ARG A 89 21.83 3.61 -4.88
CA ARG A 89 21.70 5.04 -5.18
C ARG A 89 20.85 5.75 -4.13
N ILE A 90 21.33 5.75 -2.89
CA ILE A 90 20.61 6.32 -1.73
C ILE A 90 20.58 7.85 -1.75
N ASP A 91 21.45 8.46 -2.54
CA ASP A 91 21.48 9.88 -2.88
C ASP A 91 20.27 10.32 -3.71
N GLU A 92 19.60 9.39 -4.39
CA GLU A 92 18.35 9.65 -5.13
C GLU A 92 17.08 9.60 -4.23
N ILE A 93 17.24 9.49 -2.91
CA ILE A 93 16.15 9.51 -1.93
C ILE A 93 16.23 10.83 -1.17
N HIS A 94 15.22 11.67 -1.34
CA HIS A 94 15.20 13.03 -0.82
C HIS A 94 14.17 13.18 0.30
N PHE A 95 14.55 13.89 1.37
CA PHE A 95 13.68 14.23 2.49
C PHE A 95 13.45 15.73 2.51
N MET A 96 12.26 16.15 2.11
CA MET A 96 11.91 17.54 1.90
C MET A 96 11.12 18.04 3.11
N LEU A 97 11.76 18.84 3.95
CA LEU A 97 11.11 19.45 5.12
C LEU A 97 10.40 20.72 4.73
N PHE A 98 9.14 20.81 5.14
CA PHE A 98 8.32 22.00 5.10
C PHE A 98 7.78 22.29 6.50
N THR A 99 7.64 23.57 6.81
CA THR A 99 7.13 24.07 8.09
C THR A 99 6.26 25.29 7.86
N GLN A 100 5.64 25.86 8.89
CA GLN A 100 4.96 27.15 8.74
C GLN A 100 5.93 28.30 8.39
N ALA A 101 7.19 28.21 8.81
CA ALA A 101 8.23 29.19 8.48
C ALA A 101 8.72 29.06 7.03
N SER A 102 8.61 27.87 6.43
CA SER A 102 8.95 27.61 5.04
C SER A 102 7.92 26.67 4.39
N PRO A 103 6.73 27.20 4.05
CA PRO A 103 5.63 26.37 3.56
C PRO A 103 5.79 26.01 2.08
N ASP A 104 6.43 26.86 1.28
CA ASP A 104 6.51 26.71 -0.18
C ASP A 104 7.83 26.09 -0.64
N GLU A 105 8.94 26.40 0.04
CA GLU A 105 10.28 25.93 -0.32
C GLU A 105 10.81 24.93 0.71
N PRO A 106 11.27 23.75 0.29
CA PRO A 106 11.72 22.72 1.20
C PRO A 106 13.17 22.92 1.64
N TYR A 107 13.46 22.54 2.88
CA TYR A 107 14.83 22.22 3.31
C TYR A 107 15.12 20.75 3.05
N MET A 108 16.22 20.46 2.37
CA MET A 108 16.65 19.09 2.11
C MET A 108 17.36 18.53 3.33
N LEU A 109 16.70 17.63 4.05
CA LEU A 109 17.26 17.00 5.24
C LEU A 109 18.14 15.80 4.88
N GLU A 110 19.27 15.71 5.56
CA GLU A 110 20.16 14.55 5.56
C GLU A 110 20.46 14.17 7.03
N PRO A 111 20.91 12.94 7.33
CA PRO A 111 21.24 12.54 8.70
C PRO A 111 22.60 13.12 9.16
N ASN A 112 22.70 14.45 9.17
CA ASN A 112 23.84 15.24 9.63
C ASN A 112 23.39 16.57 10.27
N LEU A 113 24.25 17.14 11.13
CA LEU A 113 23.91 18.35 11.89
C LEU A 113 23.74 19.57 10.98
N GLU A 114 24.56 19.69 9.94
CA GLU A 114 24.54 20.84 9.03
C GLU A 114 23.17 21.04 8.37
N SER A 115 22.58 19.97 7.83
CA SER A 115 21.26 20.06 7.18
C SER A 115 20.14 20.35 8.19
N LEU A 116 20.25 19.84 9.41
CA LEU A 116 19.24 20.00 10.45
C LEU A 116 19.27 21.42 11.05
N GLU A 117 20.45 21.92 11.42
CA GLU A 117 20.66 23.27 11.99
C GLU A 117 20.35 24.39 10.99
N ASN A 118 20.59 24.16 9.70
CA ASN A 118 20.25 25.12 8.65
C ASN A 118 18.77 25.09 8.25
N SER A 119 18.00 24.13 8.76
CA SER A 119 16.58 23.98 8.44
C SER A 119 15.67 24.75 9.38
N THR A 120 14.37 24.73 9.08
CA THR A 120 13.33 25.30 9.96
C THR A 120 12.69 24.26 10.88
N PHE A 121 13.30 23.08 11.06
CA PHE A 121 12.75 22.01 11.89
C PHE A 121 12.55 22.47 13.33
N ASP A 122 11.32 22.35 13.84
CA ASP A 122 11.00 22.66 15.23
C ASP A 122 10.80 21.38 16.04
N ALA A 123 11.69 21.13 17.01
CA ALA A 123 11.61 19.92 17.85
C ALA A 123 10.38 19.88 18.78
N THR A 124 9.72 21.02 18.99
CA THR A 124 8.49 21.14 19.81
C THR A 124 7.23 20.75 19.03
N ASP A 125 7.28 20.82 17.71
CA ASP A 125 6.19 20.46 16.81
C ASP A 125 6.11 18.95 16.56
N LYS A 126 4.91 18.48 16.19
CA LYS A 126 4.75 17.13 15.67
C LYS A 126 5.31 17.03 14.26
N THR A 127 5.78 15.84 13.89
CA THR A 127 6.31 15.61 12.54
C THR A 127 5.45 14.61 11.77
N THR A 128 4.85 15.05 10.66
CA THR A 128 4.15 14.17 9.73
C THR A 128 5.06 13.86 8.54
N VAL A 129 5.28 12.58 8.27
CA VAL A 129 6.05 12.12 7.11
C VAL A 129 5.10 11.62 6.03
N LEU A 130 5.21 12.10 4.79
CA LEU A 130 4.36 11.71 3.66
C LEU A 130 5.17 10.94 2.62
N ILE A 131 4.73 9.72 2.28
CA ILE A 131 5.45 8.81 1.38
C ILE A 131 4.56 8.36 0.22
N HIS A 132 5.02 8.58 -1.01
CA HIS A 132 4.30 8.19 -2.23
C HIS A 132 4.56 6.73 -2.66
N GLY A 133 3.81 6.27 -3.67
CA GLY A 133 3.84 4.91 -4.21
C GLY A 133 4.65 4.71 -5.50
N PHE A 134 4.33 3.61 -6.19
CA PHE A 134 4.88 3.20 -7.49
C PHE A 134 4.41 4.11 -8.63
N LEU A 135 5.30 4.42 -9.61
CA LEU A 135 4.97 5.24 -10.81
C LEU A 135 4.34 6.60 -10.50
N VAL A 136 4.57 7.11 -9.30
CA VAL A 136 4.19 8.47 -8.94
C VAL A 136 5.35 9.37 -9.31
N ASP A 137 5.11 10.30 -10.23
CA ASP A 137 5.99 11.45 -10.45
C ASP A 137 5.72 12.48 -9.35
N PHE A 138 6.79 13.16 -8.92
CA PHE A 138 6.72 14.25 -7.96
C PHE A 138 6.67 15.59 -8.71
N ASP A 139 5.47 16.14 -8.88
CA ASP A 139 5.22 17.48 -9.44
C ASP A 139 4.44 18.35 -8.46
N PHE A 140 4.05 19.59 -8.81
CA PHE A 140 3.31 20.47 -7.90
C PHE A 140 1.81 20.14 -7.79
N GLU A 141 1.25 19.28 -8.66
CA GLU A 141 -0.18 18.90 -8.61
C GLU A 141 -0.44 17.63 -7.79
N ASP A 142 0.62 16.88 -7.56
CA ASP A 142 0.85 15.88 -6.54
C ASP A 142 0.00 16.08 -5.25
N ILE A 143 -0.75 15.05 -4.88
CA ILE A 143 -1.64 15.06 -3.70
C ILE A 143 -0.88 15.18 -2.36
N ARG A 144 0.41 14.82 -2.31
CA ARG A 144 1.26 14.98 -1.13
C ARG A 144 1.53 16.47 -0.87
N TYR A 145 1.66 17.31 -1.89
CA TYR A 145 1.74 18.77 -1.68
C TYR A 145 0.45 19.33 -1.10
N LYS A 146 -0.71 18.85 -1.57
CA LYS A 146 -2.02 19.23 -1.01
C LYS A 146 -2.17 18.76 0.44
N MET A 147 -1.71 17.54 0.75
CA MET A 147 -1.69 17.03 2.13
C MET A 147 -0.73 17.80 3.00
N LYS A 148 0.48 18.09 2.52
CA LYS A 148 1.48 18.93 3.19
C LYS A 148 0.89 20.30 3.51
N ASP A 149 0.30 20.97 2.53
CA ASP A 149 -0.36 22.28 2.73
C ASP A 149 -1.46 22.19 3.79
N ALA A 150 -2.27 21.14 3.75
CA ALA A 150 -3.35 20.92 4.70
C ALA A 150 -2.81 20.67 6.13
N VAL A 151 -1.72 19.89 6.27
CA VAL A 151 -1.11 19.56 7.56
C VAL A 151 -0.37 20.76 8.16
N ILE A 152 0.40 21.51 7.36
CA ILE A 152 1.12 22.71 7.85
C ILE A 152 0.14 23.77 8.38
N LYS A 153 -1.05 23.86 7.77
CA LYS A 153 -2.12 24.78 8.19
C LYS A 153 -2.96 24.25 9.35
N ASP A 154 -2.72 23.03 9.84
CA ASP A 154 -3.41 22.50 11.01
C ASP A 154 -3.00 23.29 12.27
N PRO A 155 -3.93 23.65 13.16
CA PRO A 155 -3.65 24.46 14.35
C PRO A 155 -2.69 23.85 15.37
N ALA A 156 -2.30 22.57 15.20
CA ALA A 156 -1.41 21.89 16.13
C ALA A 156 0.09 22.03 15.77
N ASP A 157 0.44 22.90 14.80
CA ASP A 157 1.78 23.23 14.31
C ASP A 157 2.65 21.99 13.97
N TYR A 158 3.00 21.82 12.68
CA TYR A 158 3.66 20.61 12.20
C TYR A 158 4.91 20.90 11.38
N ASN A 159 5.94 20.09 11.63
CA ASN A 159 6.91 19.73 10.61
C ASN A 159 6.26 18.74 9.63
N VAL A 160 6.44 18.95 8.33
CA VAL A 160 6.05 17.98 7.31
C VAL A 160 7.28 17.57 6.51
N ILE A 161 7.59 16.27 6.51
CA ILE A 161 8.67 15.70 5.70
C ILE A 161 8.04 14.93 4.55
N VAL A 162 8.25 15.38 3.32
CA VAL A 162 7.86 14.62 2.13
C VAL A 162 9.03 13.77 1.67
N VAL A 163 8.80 12.48 1.45
CA VAL A 163 9.81 11.52 1.00
C VAL A 163 9.68 11.34 -0.51
N ASP A 164 10.60 11.92 -1.27
CA ASP A 164 10.71 11.70 -2.71
C ASP A 164 11.70 10.56 -3.00
N TRP A 165 11.17 9.49 -3.57
CA TRP A 165 11.93 8.32 -4.04
C TRP A 165 11.58 7.98 -5.50
N THR A 166 11.14 8.97 -6.28
CA THR A 166 10.69 8.85 -7.69
C THR A 166 11.72 8.15 -8.58
N ARG A 167 13.02 8.38 -8.34
CA ARG A 167 14.09 7.72 -9.10
C ARG A 167 14.20 6.22 -8.84
N LEU A 168 13.58 5.72 -7.77
CA LEU A 168 13.63 4.33 -7.32
C LEU A 168 12.26 3.62 -7.35
N ASN A 169 11.18 4.33 -7.68
CA ASN A 169 9.82 3.79 -7.72
C ASN A 169 9.37 3.31 -9.12
N SER A 170 10.29 3.27 -10.07
CA SER A 170 10.02 2.96 -11.48
C SER A 170 10.16 1.46 -11.78
N PRO A 171 9.63 0.97 -12.92
CA PRO A 171 9.71 -0.41 -13.34
C PRO A 171 11.16 -0.95 -13.41
N PRO A 172 11.36 -2.27 -13.20
CA PRO A 172 10.32 -3.29 -12.95
C PRO A 172 9.75 -3.20 -11.53
N TYR A 173 8.47 -3.56 -11.35
CA TYR A 173 7.78 -3.46 -10.06
C TYR A 173 8.50 -4.18 -8.92
N SER A 174 9.02 -5.39 -9.18
CA SER A 174 9.81 -6.17 -8.21
C SER A 174 11.10 -5.47 -7.76
N LYS A 175 11.70 -4.61 -8.59
CA LYS A 175 12.82 -3.75 -8.19
C LYS A 175 12.35 -2.59 -7.31
N ALA A 176 11.23 -1.95 -7.64
CA ALA A 176 10.63 -0.94 -6.78
C ALA A 176 10.22 -1.51 -5.40
N VAL A 177 9.66 -2.73 -5.37
CA VAL A 177 9.39 -3.50 -4.15
C VAL A 177 10.68 -3.68 -3.34
N ALA A 178 11.77 -4.13 -3.95
CA ALA A 178 13.05 -4.26 -3.26
C ALA A 178 13.55 -2.90 -2.72
N ASN A 179 13.41 -1.83 -3.50
CA ASN A 179 13.83 -0.48 -3.11
C ASN A 179 13.05 0.06 -1.90
N THR A 180 11.80 -0.37 -1.66
CA THR A 180 11.05 0.06 -0.46
C THR A 180 11.81 -0.19 0.84
N ARG A 181 12.60 -1.28 0.90
CA ARG A 181 13.41 -1.64 2.07
C ARG A 181 14.53 -0.64 2.35
N VAL A 182 15.24 -0.20 1.30
CA VAL A 182 16.33 0.79 1.47
C VAL A 182 15.79 2.18 1.75
N VAL A 183 14.64 2.56 1.16
CA VAL A 183 13.98 3.83 1.47
C VAL A 183 13.53 3.85 2.93
N GLY A 184 12.90 2.77 3.42
CA GLY A 184 12.50 2.66 4.83
C GLY A 184 13.68 2.72 5.79
N ALA A 185 14.80 2.04 5.45
CA ALA A 185 16.02 2.11 6.24
C ALA A 185 16.64 3.52 6.27
N LYS A 186 16.70 4.23 5.13
CA LYS A 186 17.22 5.61 5.08
C LYS A 186 16.31 6.57 5.87
N LEU A 187 14.99 6.42 5.78
CA LEU A 187 14.04 7.22 6.54
C LEU A 187 14.20 6.99 8.05
N ALA A 188 14.35 5.74 8.49
CA ALA A 188 14.61 5.44 9.89
C ALA A 188 15.93 6.05 10.38
N LYS A 189 16.99 6.01 9.55
CA LYS A 189 18.26 6.69 9.86
C LYS A 189 18.05 8.18 10.08
N LEU A 190 17.30 8.86 9.20
CA LEU A 190 16.99 10.27 9.36
C LEU A 190 16.22 10.55 10.66
N ILE A 191 15.12 9.83 10.90
CA ILE A 191 14.28 10.06 12.09
C ILE A 191 15.07 9.83 13.37
N ASN A 192 15.83 8.72 13.47
CA ASN A 192 16.69 8.46 14.62
C ASN A 192 17.78 9.52 14.78
N PHE A 193 18.33 10.05 13.67
CA PHE A 193 19.28 11.16 13.72
C PHE A 193 18.65 12.42 14.32
N ILE A 194 17.44 12.80 13.86
CA ILE A 194 16.70 13.95 14.40
C ILE A 194 16.41 13.75 15.89
N VAL A 195 15.91 12.58 16.29
CA VAL A 195 15.61 12.27 17.70
C VAL A 195 16.87 12.33 18.58
N ASN A 196 18.02 11.84 18.09
CA ASN A 196 19.25 11.81 18.88
C ASN A 196 19.97 13.16 18.97
N ASN A 197 19.68 14.10 18.07
CA ASN A 197 20.37 15.40 18.00
C ASN A 197 19.44 16.58 18.30
N THR A 198 18.19 16.33 18.70
CA THR A 198 17.23 17.37 19.10
C THR A 198 16.53 16.98 20.40
N GLY A 199 15.65 17.86 20.90
CA GLY A 199 14.78 17.57 22.04
C GLY A 199 13.50 16.79 21.70
N THR A 200 13.30 16.37 20.45
CA THR A 200 12.09 15.65 20.04
C THR A 200 12.16 14.16 20.40
N THR A 201 11.08 13.41 20.19
CA THR A 201 11.03 11.97 20.46
C THR A 201 10.39 11.22 19.30
N ALA A 202 10.67 9.92 19.13
CA ALA A 202 9.99 9.10 18.13
C ALA A 202 8.45 9.11 18.27
N ALA A 203 7.95 9.42 19.47
CA ALA A 203 6.52 9.55 19.73
C ALA A 203 5.88 10.82 19.13
N SER A 204 6.67 11.79 18.63
CA SER A 204 6.17 12.97 17.90
C SER A 204 5.99 12.72 16.40
N PHE A 205 6.43 11.55 15.90
CA PHE A 205 6.39 11.22 14.47
C PHE A 205 5.14 10.40 14.08
N HIS A 206 4.55 10.79 12.96
CA HIS A 206 3.47 10.08 12.27
C HIS A 206 3.87 9.87 10.81
N ILE A 207 4.04 8.61 10.39
CA ILE A 207 4.39 8.27 9.01
C ILE A 207 3.12 7.87 8.25
N VAL A 208 2.85 8.54 7.13
CA VAL A 208 1.72 8.27 6.23
C VAL A 208 2.28 7.79 4.89
N GLY A 209 1.96 6.55 4.52
CA GLY A 209 2.46 5.96 3.29
C GLY A 209 1.34 5.46 2.40
N HIS A 210 1.37 5.83 1.11
CA HIS A 210 0.42 5.35 0.11
C HIS A 210 1.02 4.22 -0.75
N SER A 211 0.23 3.18 -1.05
CA SER A 211 0.67 2.09 -1.94
C SER A 211 1.95 1.39 -1.43
N LEU A 212 3.01 1.33 -2.25
CA LEU A 212 4.36 0.90 -1.81
C LEU A 212 4.91 1.74 -0.65
N GLY A 213 4.54 3.02 -0.56
CA GLY A 213 4.91 3.92 0.54
C GLY A 213 4.41 3.44 1.90
N ALA A 214 3.29 2.72 1.97
CA ALA A 214 2.80 2.14 3.22
C ALA A 214 3.79 1.09 3.78
N HIS A 215 4.42 0.32 2.89
CA HIS A 215 5.43 -0.66 3.31
C HIS A 215 6.78 0.00 3.59
N ILE A 216 7.13 1.10 2.92
CA ILE A 216 8.25 1.95 3.31
C ILE A 216 8.08 2.43 4.75
N ALA A 217 6.87 2.89 5.11
CA ALA A 217 6.55 3.29 6.48
C ALA A 217 6.71 2.14 7.48
N GLY A 218 6.26 0.93 7.14
CA GLY A 218 6.47 -0.27 7.96
C GLY A 218 7.95 -0.59 8.17
N TYR A 219 8.74 -0.64 7.09
CA TYR A 219 10.19 -0.86 7.16
C TYR A 219 10.93 0.22 7.96
N ALA A 220 10.47 1.47 7.91
CA ALA A 220 11.00 2.52 8.78
C ALA A 220 10.64 2.27 10.24
N GLY A 221 9.37 1.95 10.53
CA GLY A 221 8.85 1.68 11.87
C GLY A 221 9.55 0.53 12.59
N GLU A 222 9.87 -0.56 11.88
CA GLU A 222 10.69 -1.68 12.40
C GLU A 222 12.06 -1.25 12.98
N ARG A 223 12.54 -0.05 12.61
CA ARG A 223 13.88 0.49 12.93
C ARG A 223 13.81 1.72 13.83
N ILE A 224 12.62 2.13 14.28
CA ILE A 224 12.40 3.31 15.12
C ILE A 224 11.67 2.87 16.39
N ASP A 225 12.41 2.77 17.48
CA ASP A 225 11.83 2.43 18.78
C ASP A 225 10.91 3.54 19.28
N GLY A 226 9.66 3.18 19.59
CA GLY A 226 8.68 4.12 20.12
C GLY A 226 8.02 5.04 19.09
N LEU A 227 8.09 4.71 17.79
CA LEU A 227 7.34 5.42 16.74
C LEU A 227 5.85 5.47 17.09
N SER A 228 5.27 6.67 17.14
CA SER A 228 3.89 6.85 17.61
C SER A 228 2.85 6.28 16.65
N ARG A 229 2.91 6.67 15.37
CA ARG A 229 1.86 6.29 14.42
C ARG A 229 2.36 6.00 13.02
N ILE A 230 1.78 4.97 12.40
CA ILE A 230 1.80 4.77 10.95
C ILE A 230 0.37 4.76 10.41
N THR A 231 0.11 5.50 9.33
CA THR A 231 -1.10 5.33 8.53
C THR A 231 -0.77 4.75 7.16
N GLY A 232 -1.34 3.58 6.85
CA GLY A 232 -1.26 2.96 5.54
C GLY A 232 -2.44 3.37 4.65
N LEU A 233 -2.17 4.11 3.58
CA LEU A 233 -3.16 4.49 2.58
C LEU A 233 -3.13 3.48 1.44
N ASP A 234 -4.13 2.61 1.41
CA ASP A 234 -4.31 1.52 0.45
C ASP A 234 -3.01 0.73 0.16
N PRO A 235 -2.41 0.06 1.16
CA PRO A 235 -1.11 -0.59 1.02
C PRO A 235 -1.11 -1.61 -0.12
N ALA A 236 -0.03 -1.68 -0.88
CA ALA A 236 0.03 -2.52 -2.08
C ALA A 236 -0.10 -4.03 -1.78
N GLY A 237 -0.84 -4.75 -2.61
CA GLY A 237 -1.09 -6.19 -2.51
C GLY A 237 0.03 -7.07 -3.06
N PRO A 238 0.42 -6.89 -4.34
CA PRO A 238 1.43 -7.72 -4.98
C PRO A 238 2.74 -7.71 -4.19
N TYR A 239 3.32 -8.90 -3.94
CA TYR A 239 4.55 -9.14 -3.18
C TYR A 239 4.41 -8.96 -1.65
N PHE A 240 3.38 -8.29 -1.14
CA PHE A 240 3.23 -7.96 0.28
C PHE A 240 2.09 -8.73 0.98
N ARG A 241 1.81 -9.98 0.62
CA ARG A 241 0.81 -10.79 1.36
C ARG A 241 1.37 -11.36 2.66
N ASP A 242 2.62 -11.79 2.62
CA ASP A 242 3.34 -12.33 3.78
C ASP A 242 3.55 -11.25 4.87
N PRO A 243 3.09 -11.48 6.11
CA PRO A 243 3.26 -10.56 7.24
C PRO A 243 4.70 -10.19 7.60
N LEU A 244 5.70 -10.96 7.16
CA LEU A 244 7.11 -10.73 7.50
C LEU A 244 7.82 -9.70 6.61
N VAL A 245 7.17 -9.24 5.53
CA VAL A 245 7.81 -8.36 4.52
C VAL A 245 6.97 -7.13 4.21
N ARG A 246 6.06 -6.74 5.11
CA ARG A 246 5.06 -5.70 4.87
C ARG A 246 4.77 -4.92 6.15
N LEU A 247 4.12 -3.77 5.98
CA LEU A 247 3.47 -3.04 7.08
C LEU A 247 2.65 -3.97 7.98
N ASN A 248 2.87 -3.84 9.28
CA ASN A 248 2.27 -4.62 10.35
C ASN A 248 1.89 -3.70 11.52
N ALA A 249 0.90 -4.13 12.30
CA ALA A 249 0.51 -3.46 13.54
C ALA A 249 1.65 -3.33 14.57
N THR A 250 2.74 -4.10 14.45
CA THR A 250 3.91 -3.99 15.32
C THR A 250 4.85 -2.84 14.99
N ASP A 251 4.71 -2.23 13.81
CA ASP A 251 5.72 -1.29 13.27
C ASP A 251 5.62 0.11 13.92
N ALA A 252 4.57 0.37 14.69
CA ALA A 252 4.41 1.57 15.51
C ALA A 252 3.50 1.29 16.71
N LEU A 253 3.50 2.19 17.68
CA LEU A 253 2.57 2.15 18.83
C LEU A 253 1.11 2.17 18.37
N PHE A 254 0.83 2.80 17.23
CA PHE A 254 -0.48 2.79 16.59
C PHE A 254 -0.34 2.68 15.07
N VAL A 255 -1.14 1.81 14.46
CA VAL A 255 -1.14 1.60 13.01
C VAL A 255 -2.57 1.58 12.53
N ASP A 256 -2.92 2.47 11.63
CA ASP A 256 -4.25 2.51 11.03
C ASP A 256 -4.20 2.49 9.51
N VAL A 257 -5.16 1.83 8.88
CA VAL A 257 -5.07 1.50 7.45
C VAL A 257 -6.39 1.81 6.77
N ILE A 258 -6.34 2.46 5.62
CA ILE A 258 -7.50 2.74 4.77
C ILE A 258 -7.40 1.88 3.53
N HIS A 259 -8.32 0.93 3.34
CA HIS A 259 -8.39 0.07 2.17
C HIS A 259 -9.45 0.60 1.21
N THR A 260 -9.09 0.87 -0.04
CA THR A 260 -9.96 1.40 -1.08
C THR A 260 -9.99 0.54 -2.35
N ASP A 261 -8.94 -0.24 -2.63
CA ASP A 261 -8.82 -1.09 -3.82
C ASP A 261 -8.45 -2.56 -3.48
N GLY A 262 -9.15 -3.13 -2.51
CA GLY A 262 -8.98 -4.52 -2.10
C GLY A 262 -9.56 -5.54 -3.11
N GLY A 263 -8.70 -6.35 -3.72
CA GLY A 263 -9.14 -7.44 -4.62
C GLY A 263 -9.64 -8.69 -3.89
N GLY A 264 -10.68 -9.36 -4.41
CA GLY A 264 -11.26 -10.57 -3.82
C GLY A 264 -10.57 -11.88 -4.24
N PHE A 265 -10.05 -11.93 -5.47
CA PHE A 265 -9.21 -13.00 -6.00
C PHE A 265 -7.98 -12.37 -6.63
N LEU A 266 -6.92 -13.18 -6.87
CA LEU A 266 -5.68 -12.72 -7.46
C LEU A 266 -5.98 -11.74 -8.62
N LEU A 267 -5.48 -10.51 -8.50
CA LEU A 267 -5.36 -9.51 -9.57
C LEU A 267 -6.60 -8.64 -9.88
N THR A 268 -7.61 -8.60 -9.00
CA THR A 268 -8.78 -7.69 -9.19
C THR A 268 -8.72 -6.38 -8.41
N GLY A 269 -7.61 -6.10 -7.71
CA GLY A 269 -7.38 -4.87 -6.94
C GLY A 269 -5.90 -4.72 -6.59
N LEU A 270 -5.44 -3.48 -6.39
CA LEU A 270 -4.04 -3.16 -6.13
C LEU A 270 -3.64 -3.28 -4.67
N SER A 271 -4.61 -3.28 -3.74
CA SER A 271 -4.34 -3.31 -2.30
C SER A 271 -4.44 -4.71 -1.69
N ILE A 272 -3.68 -4.93 -0.61
CA ILE A 272 -3.96 -6.02 0.33
C ILE A 272 -5.33 -5.81 0.98
N ASN A 273 -6.10 -6.89 1.09
CA ASN A 273 -7.43 -6.86 1.71
C ASN A 273 -7.38 -7.29 3.19
N GLU A 274 -6.27 -7.88 3.61
CA GLU A 274 -6.02 -8.33 4.96
C GLU A 274 -6.00 -7.13 5.93
N PRO A 275 -6.57 -7.26 7.15
CA PRO A 275 -6.53 -6.21 8.16
C PRO A 275 -5.15 -6.18 8.83
N ILE A 276 -4.24 -5.34 8.31
CA ILE A 276 -2.82 -5.34 8.69
C ILE A 276 -2.42 -4.32 9.78
N GLY A 277 -3.33 -3.43 10.19
CA GLY A 277 -3.13 -2.48 11.28
C GLY A 277 -3.92 -2.81 12.56
N HIS A 278 -3.82 -1.91 13.54
CA HIS A 278 -4.69 -1.91 14.72
C HIS A 278 -6.14 -1.61 14.32
N LEU A 279 -6.35 -0.54 13.54
CA LEU A 279 -7.67 -0.19 12.98
C LEU A 279 -7.60 -0.22 11.45
N ASN A 280 -8.53 -0.93 10.82
CA ASN A 280 -8.56 -1.12 9.38
C ASN A 280 -9.90 -0.64 8.85
N PHE A 281 -9.88 0.43 8.05
CA PHE A 281 -11.05 1.09 7.50
C PHE A 281 -11.29 0.62 6.07
N TYR A 282 -12.53 0.26 5.78
CA TYR A 282 -12.97 -0.21 4.47
C TYR A 282 -14.13 0.67 3.97
N PRO A 283 -13.86 1.94 3.58
CA PRO A 283 -14.85 2.80 2.94
C PRO A 283 -15.46 2.10 1.73
N ASN A 284 -16.80 2.07 1.70
CA ASN A 284 -17.58 1.43 0.64
C ASN A 284 -17.22 -0.06 0.44
N GLY A 285 -16.82 -0.73 1.52
CA GLY A 285 -16.39 -2.14 1.51
C GLY A 285 -14.93 -2.33 1.14
N GLY A 286 -14.20 -1.25 0.85
CA GLY A 286 -12.76 -1.21 0.61
C GLY A 286 -12.30 -1.86 -0.67
N ARG A 287 -13.16 -1.90 -1.70
CA ARG A 287 -12.85 -2.53 -2.99
C ARG A 287 -13.13 -1.64 -4.19
N MET A 288 -14.34 -1.08 -4.26
CA MET A 288 -14.80 -0.24 -5.35
C MET A 288 -15.38 1.03 -4.78
N GLN A 289 -14.80 2.15 -5.14
CA GLN A 289 -15.13 3.44 -4.58
C GLN A 289 -16.13 4.18 -5.48
N PRO A 290 -17.13 4.85 -4.90
CA PRO A 290 -18.06 5.68 -5.66
C PRO A 290 -17.32 6.70 -6.53
N GLY A 291 -17.77 6.86 -7.78
CA GLY A 291 -17.14 7.74 -8.78
C GLY A 291 -15.95 7.13 -9.54
N CYS A 292 -15.46 5.95 -9.15
CA CYS A 292 -14.45 5.22 -9.92
C CYS A 292 -15.11 4.27 -10.93
N VAL A 293 -14.91 4.51 -12.23
CA VAL A 293 -15.44 3.65 -13.31
C VAL A 293 -14.39 2.62 -13.68
N ASN A 294 -14.71 1.33 -13.47
CA ASN A 294 -13.82 0.23 -13.86
C ASN A 294 -13.88 -0.03 -15.38
N THR A 295 -12.88 0.48 -16.12
CA THR A 295 -12.67 0.21 -17.56
C THR A 295 -12.43 -1.27 -17.88
N LEU A 296 -12.24 -2.13 -16.87
CA LEU A 296 -12.00 -3.57 -17.02
C LEU A 296 -13.26 -4.44 -16.99
N SER A 297 -14.44 -3.87 -16.75
CA SER A 297 -15.72 -4.58 -16.73
C SER A 297 -16.13 -5.22 -18.08
N GLY A 298 -15.37 -4.98 -19.16
CA GLY A 298 -15.57 -5.59 -20.47
C GLY A 298 -14.59 -6.73 -20.86
N GLN A 299 -13.58 -7.05 -20.05
CA GLN A 299 -12.62 -8.10 -20.39
C GLN A 299 -12.75 -9.30 -19.44
N GLY A 300 -13.24 -10.43 -19.96
CA GLY A 300 -13.35 -11.68 -19.20
C GLY A 300 -12.01 -12.18 -18.65
N PHE A 301 -12.05 -13.25 -17.83
CA PHE A 301 -10.92 -13.83 -17.08
C PHE A 301 -9.60 -13.96 -17.88
N LEU A 302 -9.65 -14.24 -19.19
CA LEU A 302 -8.49 -14.35 -20.07
C LEU A 302 -7.83 -12.99 -20.38
N GLY A 303 -8.61 -11.92 -20.52
CA GLY A 303 -8.09 -10.55 -20.72
C GLY A 303 -7.40 -10.00 -19.47
N ALA A 304 -7.87 -10.38 -18.28
CA ALA A 304 -7.22 -10.05 -17.02
C ALA A 304 -5.86 -10.76 -16.87
N ILE A 305 -5.77 -12.05 -17.23
CA ILE A 305 -4.51 -12.82 -17.19
C ILE A 305 -3.50 -12.34 -18.25
N PHE A 306 -3.97 -12.03 -19.46
CA PHE A 306 -3.10 -11.57 -20.55
C PHE A 306 -2.54 -10.17 -20.28
N ASN A 307 -3.36 -9.24 -19.77
CA ASN A 307 -2.87 -7.95 -19.30
C ASN A 307 -1.93 -8.10 -18.11
N PHE A 308 -2.18 -9.02 -17.18
CA PHE A 308 -1.29 -9.28 -16.06
C PHE A 308 0.10 -9.74 -16.49
N PHE A 309 0.20 -10.69 -17.43
CA PHE A 309 1.49 -11.23 -17.87
C PHE A 309 2.33 -10.20 -18.65
N LEU A 310 1.70 -9.34 -19.45
CA LEU A 310 2.39 -8.27 -20.19
C LEU A 310 2.67 -7.05 -19.31
N GLN A 311 1.76 -6.66 -18.41
CA GLN A 311 1.92 -5.47 -17.57
C GLN A 311 2.95 -5.69 -16.46
N PHE A 312 3.04 -6.87 -15.85
CA PHE A 312 4.00 -7.09 -14.75
C PHE A 312 5.45 -7.27 -15.25
N LEU A 313 5.63 -7.76 -16.49
CA LEU A 313 6.94 -7.98 -17.11
C LEU A 313 7.43 -6.79 -17.95
N LEU A 314 6.53 -5.99 -18.55
CA LEU A 314 6.92 -4.94 -19.51
C LEU A 314 6.65 -3.51 -19.09
N VAL A 315 5.94 -3.20 -17.98
CA VAL A 315 5.44 -1.85 -17.60
C VAL A 315 6.05 -0.68 -18.41
N THR A 316 5.49 -0.41 -19.59
CA THR A 316 5.90 0.70 -20.46
C THR A 316 4.90 1.86 -20.42
N SER A 317 3.86 1.82 -19.57
CA SER A 317 2.80 2.82 -19.59
C SER A 317 2.13 3.08 -18.22
N LYS A 318 2.02 4.37 -17.89
CA LYS A 318 1.37 5.00 -16.72
C LYS A 318 -0.16 4.78 -16.63
N TYR A 319 -0.78 4.13 -17.62
CA TYR A 319 -2.21 4.32 -17.94
C TYR A 319 -3.17 3.13 -17.68
N VAL A 320 -2.81 2.05 -16.96
CA VAL A 320 -3.66 0.81 -17.00
C VAL A 320 -4.00 0.16 -15.65
N PHE A 321 -3.77 0.80 -14.52
CA PHE A 321 -4.26 0.30 -13.23
C PHE A 321 -5.53 1.05 -12.80
N SER A 322 -6.40 0.47 -11.96
CA SER A 322 -7.49 1.24 -11.31
C SER A 322 -6.90 2.24 -10.31
N ALA A 323 -6.21 3.25 -10.84
CA ALA A 323 -5.57 4.31 -10.08
C ALA A 323 -6.60 5.18 -9.35
N CYS A 324 -7.87 5.13 -9.77
CA CYS A 324 -8.96 5.83 -9.09
C CYS A 324 -9.25 5.20 -7.73
N ASP A 325 -9.63 3.91 -7.69
CA ASP A 325 -9.92 3.23 -6.42
C ASP A 325 -8.71 3.26 -5.49
N HIS A 326 -7.52 3.02 -6.03
CA HIS A 326 -6.28 3.07 -5.27
C HIS A 326 -5.94 4.48 -4.77
N GLY A 327 -6.24 5.51 -5.56
CA GLY A 327 -6.01 6.91 -5.23
C GLY A 327 -6.97 7.47 -4.18
N ARG A 328 -8.17 6.89 -4.04
CA ARG A 328 -9.20 7.35 -3.10
C ARG A 328 -8.76 7.38 -1.64
N ALA A 329 -7.85 6.50 -1.22
CA ALA A 329 -7.31 6.57 0.13
C ALA A 329 -6.60 7.90 0.39
N ASN A 330 -5.93 8.47 -0.62
CA ASN A 330 -5.33 9.80 -0.51
C ASN A 330 -6.41 10.89 -0.45
N ASP A 331 -7.43 10.82 -1.30
CA ASP A 331 -8.53 11.80 -1.32
C ASP A 331 -9.25 11.86 0.03
N TYR A 332 -9.62 10.70 0.58
CA TYR A 332 -10.30 10.61 1.88
C TYR A 332 -9.41 11.11 3.02
N TYR A 333 -8.12 10.79 2.98
CA TYR A 333 -7.17 11.25 3.99
C TYR A 333 -6.99 12.78 3.92
N LEU A 334 -6.81 13.35 2.72
CA LEU A 334 -6.73 14.80 2.52
C LEU A 334 -7.99 15.52 3.01
N GLU A 335 -9.16 15.01 2.68
CA GLU A 335 -10.42 15.59 3.17
C GLU A 335 -10.53 15.50 4.70
N SER A 336 -10.07 14.41 5.31
CA SER A 336 -10.07 14.26 6.77
C SER A 336 -9.15 15.24 7.52
N ILE A 337 -8.14 15.80 6.82
CA ILE A 337 -7.30 16.88 7.36
C ILE A 337 -8.08 18.20 7.33
N ASN A 338 -8.65 18.53 6.17
CA ASN A 338 -9.29 19.82 5.90
C ASN A 338 -10.69 19.98 6.50
N ASN A 339 -11.43 18.88 6.66
CA ASN A 339 -12.82 18.90 7.10
C ASN A 339 -12.94 18.58 8.60
N TYR A 340 -13.13 19.61 9.41
CA TYR A 340 -13.35 19.48 10.86
C TYR A 340 -14.81 19.18 11.23
N GLU A 341 -15.74 19.50 10.33
CA GLU A 341 -17.16 19.32 10.55
C GLU A 341 -17.52 17.84 10.41
N CYS A 342 -17.08 17.20 9.32
CA CYS A 342 -17.38 15.80 9.04
C CYS A 342 -16.19 14.87 9.31
N LYS A 343 -16.34 13.95 10.27
CA LYS A 343 -15.22 13.17 10.84
C LYS A 343 -14.98 11.78 10.23
N PHE A 344 -15.59 11.45 9.09
CA PHE A 344 -15.54 10.10 8.49
C PHE A 344 -15.78 8.98 9.53
N LEU A 345 -16.92 9.05 10.23
CA LEU A 345 -17.25 8.08 11.26
C LEU A 345 -17.45 6.69 10.65
N ALA A 346 -16.70 5.72 11.17
CA ALA A 346 -16.72 4.35 10.75
C ALA A 346 -17.12 3.43 11.91
N VAL A 347 -17.90 2.41 11.60
CA VAL A 347 -18.49 1.49 12.59
C VAL A 347 -17.75 0.16 12.54
N GLN A 348 -17.37 -0.34 13.71
CA GLN A 348 -16.78 -1.67 13.82
C GLN A 348 -17.81 -2.73 13.41
N CYS A 349 -17.41 -3.63 12.51
CA CYS A 349 -18.25 -4.74 12.07
C CYS A 349 -17.40 -5.95 11.68
N SER A 350 -18.01 -7.13 11.62
CA SER A 350 -17.37 -8.38 11.18
C SER A 350 -16.94 -8.32 9.71
N ASN A 351 -17.84 -7.84 8.85
CA ASN A 351 -17.71 -7.74 7.40
C ASN A 351 -18.64 -6.66 6.84
N TYR A 352 -18.43 -6.30 5.57
CA TYR A 352 -19.18 -5.22 4.93
C TYR A 352 -20.66 -5.56 4.68
N ASN A 353 -21.01 -6.83 4.41
CA ASN A 353 -22.40 -7.23 4.18
C ASN A 353 -23.27 -7.02 5.43
N ASP A 354 -22.75 -7.35 6.60
CA ASP A 354 -23.44 -7.12 7.88
C ASP A 354 -23.62 -5.62 8.16
N PHE A 355 -22.61 -4.81 7.82
CA PHE A 355 -22.70 -3.35 7.88
C PHE A 355 -23.78 -2.80 6.92
N GLU A 356 -23.84 -3.28 5.68
CA GLU A 356 -24.85 -2.85 4.70
C GLU A 356 -26.26 -3.28 5.06
N ALA A 357 -26.40 -4.46 5.68
CA ALA A 357 -27.67 -4.96 6.21
C ALA A 357 -28.14 -4.21 7.47
N GLY A 358 -27.34 -3.29 8.02
CA GLY A 358 -27.68 -2.51 9.20
C GLY A 358 -27.53 -3.28 10.52
N LEU A 359 -26.84 -4.42 10.51
CA LEU A 359 -26.58 -5.22 11.72
C LEU A 359 -25.56 -4.55 12.64
N CYS A 360 -24.67 -3.74 12.07
CA CYS A 360 -23.72 -2.91 12.79
C CYS A 360 -24.16 -1.45 12.73
N SER A 361 -24.36 -0.81 13.89
CA SER A 361 -24.80 0.58 13.98
C SER A 361 -23.93 1.40 14.93
N PRO A 362 -23.78 2.73 14.69
CA PRO A 362 -23.02 3.61 15.59
C PRO A 362 -23.52 3.63 17.04
N CYS A 363 -24.78 3.24 17.29
CA CYS A 363 -25.38 3.31 18.63
C CYS A 363 -24.98 2.13 19.52
N ASN A 364 -24.67 0.98 18.93
CA ASN A 364 -24.44 -0.27 19.66
C ASN A 364 -23.07 -0.90 19.37
N HIS A 365 -22.26 -0.30 18.49
CA HIS A 365 -20.95 -0.79 18.11
C HIS A 365 -19.89 0.29 18.29
N THR A 366 -18.64 -0.15 18.43
CA THR A 366 -17.49 0.75 18.50
C THR A 366 -17.41 1.60 17.24
N VAL A 367 -17.19 2.90 17.42
CA VAL A 367 -16.99 3.86 16.33
C VAL A 367 -15.57 4.39 16.38
N SER A 368 -14.94 4.58 15.22
CA SER A 368 -13.70 5.33 15.09
C SER A 368 -13.79 6.35 13.95
N VAL A 369 -12.88 7.32 13.99
CA VAL A 369 -12.69 8.33 12.95
C VAL A 369 -11.67 7.80 11.95
N MET A 370 -12.03 7.70 10.68
CA MET A 370 -11.07 7.40 9.62
C MET A 370 -10.26 8.65 9.27
N GLY A 371 -8.94 8.50 9.07
CA GLY A 371 -8.08 9.56 8.53
C GLY A 371 -7.17 10.26 9.55
N PHE A 372 -6.82 11.52 9.29
CA PHE A 372 -5.74 12.23 9.99
C PHE A 372 -5.93 12.31 11.51
N ARG A 373 -7.16 12.51 11.98
CA ARG A 373 -7.48 12.70 13.41
C ARG A 373 -7.81 11.42 14.17
N ASN A 374 -7.61 10.26 13.56
CA ASN A 374 -7.83 8.96 14.20
C ASN A 374 -6.94 8.79 15.44
N LYS A 375 -7.43 8.03 16.42
CA LYS A 375 -6.77 7.76 17.68
C LYS A 375 -6.84 6.26 18.01
N PRO A 376 -5.85 5.72 18.74
CA PRO A 376 -5.92 4.35 19.22
C PRO A 376 -7.15 4.15 20.11
N LEU A 377 -7.79 2.99 19.97
CA LEU A 377 -8.92 2.58 20.81
C LEU A 377 -8.43 1.58 21.87
N PRO A 378 -8.44 1.91 23.17
CA PRO A 378 -8.00 1.00 24.21
C PRO A 378 -8.83 -0.29 24.22
N GLY A 379 -8.15 -1.44 24.31
CA GLY A 379 -8.81 -2.75 24.41
C GLY A 379 -9.40 -3.29 23.09
N ILE A 380 -9.19 -2.59 21.97
CA ILE A 380 -9.60 -3.10 20.65
C ILE A 380 -8.67 -4.26 20.23
N GLU A 381 -9.25 -5.28 19.61
CA GLU A 381 -8.45 -6.33 19.00
C GLU A 381 -7.58 -5.76 17.87
N ARG A 382 -6.35 -6.28 17.76
CA ARG A 382 -5.55 -6.06 16.55
C ARG A 382 -6.34 -6.57 15.35
N SER A 383 -6.19 -5.93 14.20
CA SER A 383 -6.95 -6.28 12.98
C SER A 383 -8.45 -5.97 13.01
N ALA A 384 -8.90 -5.09 13.91
CA ALA A 384 -10.30 -4.64 13.94
C ALA A 384 -10.70 -3.93 12.63
N ARG A 385 -11.89 -4.27 12.12
CA ARG A 385 -12.43 -3.76 10.85
C ARG A 385 -13.52 -2.73 11.10
N PHE A 386 -13.44 -1.62 10.39
CA PHE A 386 -14.35 -0.49 10.45
C PHE A 386 -14.89 -0.18 9.06
N PHE A 387 -16.19 0.07 8.95
CA PHE A 387 -16.87 0.31 7.69
C PHE A 387 -17.64 1.63 7.72
N LEU A 388 -17.66 2.29 6.57
CA LEU A 388 -18.36 3.54 6.33
C LEU A 388 -18.74 3.65 4.85
N LYS A 389 -19.67 4.55 4.52
CA LYS A 389 -19.98 4.91 3.13
C LYS A 389 -19.51 6.34 2.88
N THR A 390 -19.01 6.61 1.68
CA THR A 390 -18.63 7.96 1.23
C THR A 390 -19.47 8.38 0.03
N ASN A 391 -19.39 9.65 -0.36
CA ASN A 391 -19.92 10.13 -1.63
C ASN A 391 -18.96 9.80 -2.79
N GLU A 392 -19.44 10.00 -4.02
CA GLU A 392 -18.64 9.86 -5.25
C GLU A 392 -17.71 11.04 -5.55
N GLN A 393 -17.99 12.21 -4.98
CA GLN A 393 -17.24 13.44 -5.18
C GLN A 393 -17.08 14.15 -3.84
N SER A 394 -16.09 15.04 -3.75
CA SER A 394 -15.88 15.84 -2.54
C SER A 394 -17.05 16.81 -2.31
N PRO A 395 -17.56 17.00 -1.07
CA PRO A 395 -17.14 16.32 0.15
C PRO A 395 -17.51 14.83 0.14
N PHE A 396 -16.50 13.97 0.27
CA PHE A 396 -16.64 12.52 0.30
C PHE A 396 -17.26 12.06 1.61
N CYS A 397 -16.95 12.77 2.70
CA CYS A 397 -17.44 12.45 4.02
C CYS A 397 -18.97 12.49 4.08
N ARG A 398 -19.55 11.49 4.76
CA ARG A 398 -20.98 11.41 5.03
C ARG A 398 -21.19 11.33 6.53
N GLU A 399 -21.74 12.38 7.12
CA GLU A 399 -22.31 12.28 8.45
C GLU A 399 -23.72 11.70 8.34
N LYS A 400 -23.84 10.39 8.55
CA LYS A 400 -25.12 9.85 8.99
C LYS A 400 -25.29 10.27 10.44
N SER A 401 -26.46 10.82 10.75
CA SER A 401 -26.89 11.23 12.09
C SER A 401 -26.40 10.21 13.13
N ILE A 402 -25.51 10.67 14.01
CA ILE A 402 -25.13 9.94 15.22
C ILE A 402 -26.42 9.88 16.05
N CYS A 403 -27.09 8.73 16.02
CA CYS A 403 -28.24 8.35 16.86
C CYS A 403 -29.13 9.53 17.31
N ILE A 404 -30.22 9.82 16.59
CA ILE A 404 -31.30 10.68 17.11
C ILE A 404 -32.12 9.90 18.13
#